data_AF-A0A1M6RHS9-F1
#
_entry.id   AF-A0A1M6RHS9-F1
#
_cell.length_a   1.000
_cell.length_b   1.000
_cell.length_c   1.000
_cell.angle_alpha   90.00
_cell.angle_beta   90.00
_cell.angle_gamma   90.00
#
_symmetry.space_group_name_H-M   'P 1'
#
loop_
_entity.id
_entity.type
_entity.pdbx_description
1 polymer ?
#
loop_
_entity_poly.entity_id
_entity_poly.type
_entity_poly.pdbx_seq_one_letter_code
_entity_poly.pdbx_strand_id
1 'polypeptide(L)'
;MFKAIFNIFLILIICFSASGIPINDSYFDLPKFNFNTIKNKQNNENNYTYNANIHDKFIYNPTNIEFTMSYGSNKENFNTNNSQIVVEIYKNDNLIKQYKGSKIVKNIYKDKNKVKYILDISMENLNIKSGNYNIKIYSDAEKFSNIPPYKLSATYFSNAKYIGSKNSVDKKHMFITLFFPDKQAMYLVPISRKIPYTRKPIGKTIKNLQLGPKNTLGLSEGSPIPKILWKSIKGTTAIINLPSNADIYGSTGSYIALYSLINSITSIYGVDSIQFLVDGKKRDFFFHGIEIKKPFYPNTLPKAYLTLETDTKKFLLVPVEINKQNIDINDLIINIFNSLQKGYVNDYDMNYLTSTIPSNIRLIDFYIKENILNINFSKEFLNAYENRDDLKKMMIDSILYSFTSLPEVNKVFIKVEGKIINSFGDIDISKPLFPPAFINVEQ
;
A
#
# COMPACT_ATOMS: atom_id res chain seq x y z
N MET A 1 45.86 21.65 -20.28
CA MET A 1 45.50 22.64 -19.23
C MET A 1 45.24 24.04 -19.77
N PHE A 2 46.08 24.60 -20.65
CA PHE A 2 45.91 25.98 -21.17
C PHE A 2 44.60 26.26 -21.95
N LYS A 3 44.08 25.31 -22.74
CA LYS A 3 42.81 25.49 -23.48
C LYS A 3 41.57 25.61 -22.58
N ALA A 4 41.54 24.88 -21.46
CA ALA A 4 40.40 24.91 -20.55
C ALA A 4 40.34 26.24 -19.78
N ILE A 5 41.51 26.76 -19.36
CA ILE A 5 41.63 28.05 -18.69
C ILE A 5 41.27 29.20 -19.64
N PHE A 6 41.71 29.13 -20.91
CA PHE A 6 41.36 30.13 -21.91
C PHE A 6 39.85 30.18 -22.22
N ASN A 7 39.19 29.02 -22.27
CA ASN A 7 37.73 28.95 -22.50
C ASN A 7 36.93 29.52 -21.32
N ILE A 8 37.36 29.27 -20.08
CA ILE A 8 36.73 29.85 -18.88
C ILE A 8 36.90 31.37 -18.87
N PHE A 9 38.07 31.86 -19.26
CA PHE A 9 38.34 33.31 -19.36
C PHE A 9 37.47 33.97 -20.44
N LEU A 10 37.25 33.30 -21.58
CA LEU A 10 36.39 33.79 -22.66
C LEU A 10 34.91 33.87 -22.25
N ILE A 11 34.42 32.87 -21.49
CA ILE A 11 33.05 32.87 -20.96
C ILE A 11 32.85 34.01 -19.96
N LEU A 12 33.82 34.25 -19.08
CA LEU A 12 33.78 35.37 -18.12
C LEU A 12 33.74 36.73 -18.82
N ILE A 13 34.49 36.92 -19.91
CA ILE A 13 34.45 38.15 -20.71
C ILE A 13 33.08 38.36 -21.37
N ILE A 14 32.47 37.29 -21.89
CA ILE A 14 31.13 37.36 -22.52
C ILE A 14 30.05 37.70 -21.47
N CYS A 15 30.13 37.11 -20.27
CA CYS A 15 29.17 37.43 -19.21
C CYS A 15 29.34 38.86 -18.67
N PHE A 16 30.57 39.37 -18.63
CA PHE A 16 30.86 40.74 -18.19
C PHE A 16 30.49 41.79 -19.24
N SER A 17 30.59 41.46 -20.54
CA SER A 17 30.15 42.37 -21.62
C SER A 17 28.63 42.38 -21.82
N ALA A 18 27.94 41.27 -21.55
CA ALA A 18 26.48 41.19 -21.65
C ALA A 18 25.75 41.93 -20.51
N SER A 19 26.41 42.20 -19.37
CA SER A 19 25.81 42.88 -18.22
C SER A 19 25.91 44.42 -18.27
N GLY A 20 26.61 44.97 -19.28
CA GLY A 20 26.84 46.41 -19.43
C GLY A 20 26.12 47.08 -20.61
N ILE A 21 25.24 46.38 -21.33
CA ILE A 21 24.50 46.97 -22.45
C ILE A 21 23.19 47.58 -21.92
N PRO A 22 23.03 48.92 -21.87
CA PRO A 22 21.74 49.53 -21.59
C PRO A 22 20.82 49.25 -22.78
N ILE A 23 19.76 48.48 -22.55
CA ILE A 23 18.69 48.28 -23.51
C ILE A 23 17.89 49.59 -23.55
N ASN A 24 18.00 50.33 -24.64
CA ASN A 24 17.21 51.51 -24.89
C ASN A 24 15.87 51.06 -25.52
N ASP A 25 14.78 51.18 -24.77
CA ASP A 25 13.43 50.72 -25.16
C ASP A 25 12.86 51.45 -26.39
N SER A 26 13.57 52.44 -26.93
CA SER A 26 13.12 53.27 -28.06
C SER A 26 13.30 52.65 -29.46
N TYR A 27 13.79 51.41 -29.59
CA TYR A 27 13.99 50.74 -30.88
C TYR A 27 13.18 49.44 -31.09
N PHE A 28 12.34 49.05 -30.12
CA PHE A 28 11.40 47.94 -30.29
C PHE A 28 10.00 48.45 -30.65
N ASP A 29 9.79 48.78 -31.92
CA ASP A 29 8.44 48.89 -32.48
C ASP A 29 7.87 47.47 -32.69
N LEU A 30 7.29 46.91 -31.63
CA LEU A 30 6.39 45.77 -31.77
C LEU A 30 5.18 46.24 -32.59
N PRO A 31 4.77 45.51 -33.65
CA PRO A 31 3.59 45.88 -34.41
C PRO A 31 2.40 45.92 -33.45
N LYS A 32 1.77 47.10 -33.34
CA LYS A 32 0.50 47.26 -32.63
C LYS A 32 -0.52 46.35 -33.31
N PHE A 33 -0.72 45.17 -32.74
CA PHE A 33 -1.89 44.36 -33.04
C PHE A 33 -3.10 45.17 -32.64
N ASN A 34 -3.72 45.80 -33.64
CA ASN A 34 -5.02 46.40 -33.49
C ASN A 34 -6.00 45.24 -33.35
N PHE A 35 -6.17 44.76 -32.12
CA PHE A 35 -7.34 43.97 -31.77
C PHE A 35 -8.52 44.92 -31.94
N ASN A 36 -9.05 44.97 -33.16
CA ASN A 36 -10.46 45.22 -33.35
C ASN A 36 -11.12 44.27 -32.37
N THR A 37 -11.66 44.85 -31.31
CA THR A 37 -12.64 44.20 -30.46
C THR A 37 -13.74 43.79 -31.42
N ILE A 38 -13.64 42.54 -31.90
CA ILE A 38 -14.82 41.77 -32.20
C ILE A 38 -15.60 41.92 -30.92
N LYS A 39 -16.64 42.76 -30.96
CA LYS A 39 -17.77 42.66 -30.06
C LYS A 39 -18.27 41.24 -30.25
N ASN A 40 -17.61 40.30 -29.60
CA ASN A 40 -18.27 39.12 -29.11
C ASN A 40 -19.40 39.74 -28.30
N LYS A 41 -20.61 39.63 -28.86
CA LYS A 41 -21.83 39.59 -28.07
C LYS A 41 -21.41 38.98 -26.73
N GLN A 42 -21.59 39.73 -25.65
CA GLN A 42 -21.67 39.13 -24.33
C GLN A 42 -22.76 38.06 -24.44
N ASN A 43 -22.34 36.84 -24.74
CA ASN A 43 -23.12 35.67 -24.43
C ASN A 43 -23.17 35.70 -22.92
N ASN A 44 -24.37 35.86 -22.37
CA ASN A 44 -24.64 35.65 -20.96
C ASN A 44 -23.90 34.39 -20.51
N GLU A 45 -22.80 34.54 -19.77
CA GLU A 45 -22.13 33.42 -19.12
C GLU A 45 -23.12 32.84 -18.13
N ASN A 46 -23.77 31.75 -18.54
CA ASN A 46 -24.58 30.97 -17.64
C ASN A 46 -23.61 30.36 -16.62
N ASN A 47 -23.52 30.99 -15.44
CA ASN A 47 -22.63 30.58 -14.35
C ASN A 47 -23.09 29.24 -13.73
N TYR A 48 -22.79 28.12 -14.38
CA TYR A 48 -22.96 26.78 -13.81
C TYR A 48 -21.72 26.39 -13.02
N THR A 49 -21.90 25.91 -11.79
CA THR A 49 -20.77 25.50 -10.94
C THR A 49 -21.11 24.29 -10.08
N TYR A 50 -20.07 23.55 -9.70
CA TYR A 50 -20.13 22.53 -8.65
C TYR A 50 -19.43 23.02 -7.39
N ASN A 51 -20.02 22.73 -6.24
CA ASN A 51 -19.39 22.92 -4.94
C ASN A 51 -19.74 21.74 -4.02
N ALA A 52 -18.92 21.50 -3.01
CA ALA A 52 -19.23 20.55 -1.96
C ALA A 52 -18.83 21.07 -0.57
N ASN A 53 -19.45 20.53 0.47
CA ASN A 53 -19.10 20.85 1.86
C ASN A 53 -17.70 20.35 2.27
N ILE A 54 -17.12 19.44 1.49
CA ILE A 54 -15.78 18.93 1.73
C ILE A 54 -14.77 19.84 1.02
N HIS A 55 -13.99 20.58 1.81
CA HIS A 55 -12.95 21.47 1.29
C HIS A 55 -11.60 20.76 1.16
N ASP A 56 -11.33 19.79 2.03
CA ASP A 56 -10.15 18.94 1.93
C ASP A 56 -10.31 17.92 0.82
N LYS A 57 -9.37 17.90 -0.13
CA LYS A 57 -9.39 16.94 -1.25
C LYS A 57 -9.14 15.51 -0.83
N PHE A 58 -8.86 15.25 0.45
CA PHE A 58 -8.58 13.93 0.98
C PHE A 58 -9.31 13.68 2.30
N ILE A 59 -10.04 12.57 2.40
CA ILE A 59 -10.91 12.24 3.54
C ILE A 59 -10.85 10.76 3.92
N TYR A 60 -11.03 10.45 5.21
CA TYR A 60 -11.07 9.08 5.74
C TYR A 60 -12.51 8.64 6.03
N ASN A 61 -12.91 7.46 5.56
CA ASN A 61 -14.23 6.85 5.79
C ASN A 61 -15.42 7.83 5.67
N PRO A 62 -15.50 8.64 4.60
CA PRO A 62 -16.62 9.57 4.46
C PRO A 62 -17.93 8.79 4.31
N THR A 63 -18.99 9.32 4.94
CA THR A 63 -20.32 8.70 4.89
C THR A 63 -21.25 9.48 3.96
N ASN A 64 -21.27 10.80 4.08
CA ASN A 64 -22.11 11.66 3.26
C ASN A 64 -21.30 12.84 2.71
N ILE A 65 -21.65 13.26 1.50
CA ILE A 65 -21.17 14.51 0.90
C ILE A 65 -22.36 15.37 0.49
N GLU A 66 -22.30 16.65 0.82
CA GLU A 66 -23.24 17.64 0.35
C GLU A 66 -22.71 18.23 -0.96
N PHE A 67 -23.29 17.82 -2.08
CA PHE A 67 -22.90 18.26 -3.41
C PHE A 67 -23.92 19.27 -3.94
N THR A 68 -23.47 20.48 -4.28
CA THR A 68 -24.33 21.57 -4.76
C THR A 68 -24.02 21.89 -6.20
N MET A 69 -25.05 21.86 -7.03
CA MET A 69 -25.05 22.38 -8.39
C MET A 69 -25.68 23.76 -8.38
N SER A 70 -24.97 24.79 -8.81
CA SER A 70 -25.52 26.14 -8.96
C SER A 70 -25.69 26.51 -10.43
N TYR A 71 -26.70 27.31 -10.76
CA TYR A 71 -26.99 27.77 -12.12
C TYR A 71 -27.39 29.26 -12.12
N GLY A 72 -27.13 29.94 -13.24
CA GLY A 72 -27.39 31.37 -13.39
C GLY A 72 -28.87 31.73 -13.20
N SER A 73 -29.12 32.92 -12.63
CA SER A 73 -30.42 33.43 -12.14
C SER A 73 -31.55 33.59 -13.17
N ASN A 74 -31.38 33.14 -14.41
CA ASN A 74 -32.46 33.17 -15.39
C ASN A 74 -33.50 32.10 -15.04
N LYS A 75 -34.76 32.54 -14.95
CA LYS A 75 -35.96 31.79 -14.53
C LYS A 75 -36.34 30.58 -15.41
N GLU A 76 -35.38 29.90 -16.01
CA GLU A 76 -35.61 28.57 -16.55
C GLU A 76 -35.56 27.58 -15.39
N ASN A 77 -36.72 27.05 -15.00
CA ASN A 77 -36.83 25.92 -14.09
C ASN A 77 -35.91 24.81 -14.61
N PHE A 78 -34.75 24.61 -13.99
CA PHE A 78 -33.88 23.48 -14.31
C PHE A 78 -34.68 22.21 -14.00
N ASN A 79 -35.18 21.57 -15.06
CA ASN A 79 -35.97 20.35 -14.92
C ASN A 79 -35.01 19.19 -14.60
N THR A 80 -34.85 18.92 -13.30
CA THR A 80 -34.03 17.82 -12.79
C THR A 80 -34.50 16.43 -13.28
N ASN A 81 -35.64 16.33 -13.95
CA ASN A 81 -36.19 15.05 -14.40
C ASN A 81 -35.37 14.41 -15.53
N ASN A 82 -34.58 15.20 -16.28
CA ASN A 82 -33.79 14.72 -17.42
C ASN A 82 -32.27 14.71 -17.17
N SER A 83 -31.82 14.94 -15.93
CA SER A 83 -30.39 14.97 -15.58
C SER A 83 -30.13 14.15 -14.33
N GLN A 84 -29.12 13.30 -14.38
CA GLN A 84 -28.70 12.47 -13.26
C GLN A 84 -27.39 12.99 -12.68
N ILE A 85 -27.27 12.90 -11.35
CA ILE A 85 -25.96 12.95 -10.72
C ILE A 85 -25.25 11.65 -11.06
N VAL A 86 -23.99 11.79 -11.47
CA VAL A 86 -23.07 10.70 -11.73
C VAL A 86 -21.97 10.73 -10.69
N VAL A 87 -21.73 9.58 -10.06
CA VAL A 87 -20.58 9.36 -9.17
C VAL A 87 -19.78 8.19 -9.71
N GLU A 88 -18.51 8.45 -9.99
CA GLU A 88 -17.55 7.47 -10.46
C GLU A 88 -16.50 7.22 -9.39
N ILE A 89 -16.27 5.93 -9.11
CA ILE A 89 -15.26 5.48 -8.16
C ILE A 89 -14.11 4.87 -8.94
N TYR A 90 -12.92 5.40 -8.72
CA TYR A 90 -11.68 4.94 -9.33
C TYR A 90 -10.75 4.36 -8.27
N LYS A 91 -10.09 3.25 -8.61
CA LYS A 91 -8.96 2.69 -7.85
C LYS A 91 -7.77 2.62 -8.79
N ASN A 92 -6.66 3.27 -8.43
CA ASN A 92 -5.44 3.31 -9.25
C ASN A 92 -5.72 3.67 -10.73
N ASP A 93 -6.46 4.77 -10.91
CA ASP A 93 -6.90 5.32 -12.21
C ASP A 93 -7.86 4.46 -13.05
N ASN A 94 -8.18 3.26 -12.59
CA ASN A 94 -9.19 2.40 -13.21
C ASN A 94 -10.58 2.69 -12.62
N LEU A 95 -11.58 2.88 -13.48
CA LEU A 95 -12.98 3.00 -13.08
C LEU A 95 -13.48 1.63 -12.58
N ILE A 96 -13.90 1.55 -11.32
CA ILE A 96 -14.37 0.28 -10.73
C ILE A 96 -15.89 0.25 -10.49
N LYS A 97 -16.52 1.42 -10.30
CA LYS A 97 -17.97 1.56 -10.09
C LYS A 97 -18.43 2.89 -10.66
N GLN A 98 -19.64 2.90 -11.21
CA GLN A 98 -20.34 4.11 -11.59
C GLN A 98 -21.78 4.04 -11.07
N TYR A 99 -22.22 5.13 -10.47
CA TYR A 99 -23.57 5.32 -9.96
C TYR A 99 -24.21 6.48 -10.70
N LYS A 100 -25.44 6.28 -11.18
CA LYS A 100 -26.23 7.33 -11.81
C LYS A 100 -27.59 7.46 -11.12
N GLY A 101 -28.03 8.69 -10.91
CA GLY A 101 -29.37 8.99 -10.39
C GLY A 101 -29.54 8.67 -8.91
N SER A 102 -30.73 8.20 -8.53
CA SER A 102 -31.21 8.15 -7.14
C SER A 102 -30.48 7.14 -6.23
N LYS A 103 -29.77 6.15 -6.76
CA LYS A 103 -29.21 5.04 -5.97
C LYS A 103 -28.28 5.47 -4.83
N ILE A 104 -27.59 6.59 -5.01
CA ILE A 104 -26.64 7.14 -4.03
C ILE A 104 -27.15 8.43 -3.38
N VAL A 105 -28.32 8.92 -3.81
CA VAL A 105 -28.86 10.20 -3.35
C VAL A 105 -29.79 9.94 -2.17
N LYS A 106 -29.42 10.41 -0.98
CA LYS A 106 -30.29 10.35 0.21
C LYS A 106 -31.39 11.38 0.13
N ASN A 107 -31.03 12.63 -0.12
CA ASN A 107 -31.94 13.77 -0.13
C ASN A 107 -31.56 14.75 -1.24
N ILE A 108 -32.57 15.49 -1.71
CA ILE A 108 -32.42 16.58 -2.68
C ILE A 108 -33.14 17.80 -2.14
N TYR A 109 -32.45 18.94 -2.11
CA TYR A 109 -33.01 20.23 -1.77
C TYR A 109 -32.90 21.14 -3.00
N LYS A 110 -34.05 21.59 -3.50
CA LYS A 110 -34.12 22.48 -4.66
C LYS A 110 -34.38 23.91 -4.18
N ASP A 111 -33.61 24.84 -4.71
CA ASP A 111 -33.78 26.28 -4.55
C ASP A 111 -33.76 26.94 -5.94
N LYS A 112 -34.11 28.22 -6.03
CA LYS A 112 -34.32 28.96 -7.29
C LYS A 112 -33.12 28.94 -8.24
N ASN A 113 -31.90 28.84 -7.71
CA ASN A 113 -30.66 28.92 -8.48
C ASN A 113 -29.65 27.81 -8.12
N LYS A 114 -30.07 26.81 -7.32
CA LYS A 114 -29.21 25.71 -6.90
C LYS A 114 -29.98 24.45 -6.57
N VAL A 115 -29.34 23.31 -6.76
CA VAL A 115 -29.80 22.01 -6.28
C VAL A 115 -28.71 21.42 -5.39
N LYS A 116 -29.05 21.11 -4.15
CA LYS A 116 -28.17 20.44 -3.18
C LYS A 116 -28.57 18.97 -3.08
N TYR A 117 -27.61 18.09 -3.28
CA TYR A 117 -27.71 16.65 -3.12
C TYR A 117 -26.96 16.23 -1.85
N ILE A 118 -27.59 15.39 -1.03
CA ILE A 118 -26.89 14.63 0.00
C ILE A 118 -26.62 13.25 -0.59
N LEU A 119 -25.35 12.95 -0.88
CA LEU A 119 -24.93 11.69 -1.46
C LEU A 119 -24.38 10.78 -0.37
N ASP A 120 -24.84 9.53 -0.31
CA ASP A 120 -24.25 8.48 0.52
C ASP A 120 -23.07 7.85 -0.20
N ILE A 121 -21.87 8.21 0.24
CA ILE A 121 -20.60 7.69 -0.25
C ILE A 121 -19.96 6.73 0.77
N SER A 122 -20.74 6.19 1.70
CA SER A 122 -20.24 5.18 2.63
C SER A 122 -19.74 3.93 1.87
N MET A 123 -18.74 3.27 2.45
CA MET A 123 -18.15 2.04 1.90
C MET A 123 -19.19 0.95 1.58
N GLU A 124 -20.20 0.81 2.44
CA GLU A 124 -21.30 -0.15 2.27
C GLU A 124 -22.18 0.21 1.09
N ASN A 125 -22.64 1.47 1.00
CA ASN A 125 -23.50 1.91 -0.10
C ASN A 125 -22.77 1.87 -1.45
N LEU A 126 -21.47 2.18 -1.45
CA LEU A 126 -20.61 2.09 -2.62
C LEU A 126 -20.21 0.64 -2.97
N ASN A 127 -20.49 -0.33 -2.11
CA ASN A 127 -20.11 -1.75 -2.27
C ASN A 127 -18.65 -1.90 -2.72
N ILE A 128 -17.74 -1.25 -1.98
CA ILE A 128 -16.28 -1.28 -2.19
C ILE A 128 -15.59 -1.90 -0.97
N LYS A 129 -14.35 -2.35 -1.15
CA LYS A 129 -13.51 -2.91 -0.07
C LYS A 129 -12.64 -1.82 0.56
N SER A 130 -11.95 -2.14 1.65
CA SER A 130 -10.95 -1.25 2.25
C SER A 130 -9.86 -0.88 1.22
N GLY A 131 -9.51 0.41 1.11
CA GLY A 131 -8.48 0.90 0.19
C GLY A 131 -8.58 2.41 -0.11
N ASN A 132 -7.68 2.87 -0.98
CA ASN A 132 -7.61 4.24 -1.46
C ASN A 132 -8.36 4.40 -2.79
N TYR A 133 -9.22 5.42 -2.91
CA TYR A 133 -10.05 5.66 -4.08
C TYR A 133 -10.10 7.14 -4.47
N ASN A 134 -10.24 7.39 -5.77
CA ASN A 134 -10.57 8.71 -6.31
C ASN A 134 -12.04 8.72 -6.72
N ILE A 135 -12.78 9.72 -6.27
CA ILE A 135 -14.21 9.87 -6.53
C ILE A 135 -14.41 11.10 -7.40
N LYS A 136 -15.14 10.92 -8.51
CA LYS A 136 -15.60 12.03 -9.37
C LYS A 136 -17.09 12.18 -9.24
N ILE A 137 -17.57 13.40 -9.08
CA ILE A 137 -18.98 13.74 -8.95
C ILE A 137 -19.31 14.83 -9.97
N TYR A 138 -20.31 14.58 -10.81
CA TYR A 138 -20.77 15.51 -11.83
C TYR A 138 -22.23 15.26 -12.21
N SER A 139 -22.80 16.12 -13.03
CA SER A 139 -24.08 15.93 -13.68
C SER A 139 -23.87 15.63 -15.16
N ASP A 140 -24.66 14.70 -15.71
CA ASP A 140 -24.69 14.40 -17.14
C ASP A 140 -25.57 15.37 -17.96
N ALA A 141 -26.12 16.41 -17.32
CA ALA A 141 -26.89 17.45 -18.00
C ALA A 141 -26.03 18.18 -19.04
N GLU A 142 -26.59 18.42 -20.23
CA GLU A 142 -25.91 19.17 -21.32
C GLU A 142 -25.40 20.54 -20.85
N LYS A 143 -26.19 21.23 -20.02
CA LYS A 143 -25.83 22.52 -19.40
C LYS A 143 -24.57 22.46 -18.52
N PHE A 144 -24.19 21.28 -18.05
CA PHE A 144 -23.02 21.04 -17.21
C PHE A 144 -21.88 20.32 -17.94
N SER A 145 -22.01 20.07 -19.26
CA SER A 145 -21.02 19.35 -20.07
C SER A 145 -19.60 19.94 -20.03
N ASN A 146 -19.49 21.26 -19.91
CA ASN A 146 -18.22 21.97 -19.83
C ASN A 146 -17.71 22.21 -18.39
N ILE A 147 -18.45 21.75 -17.38
CA ILE A 147 -18.04 21.92 -15.97
C ILE A 147 -17.21 20.72 -15.55
N PRO A 148 -15.94 20.91 -15.11
CA PRO A 148 -15.10 19.80 -14.71
C PRO A 148 -15.72 19.06 -13.51
N PRO A 149 -15.64 17.72 -13.46
CA PRO A 149 -16.13 16.96 -12.32
C PRO A 149 -15.49 17.42 -11.01
N TYR A 150 -16.28 17.47 -9.94
CA TYR A 150 -15.74 17.62 -8.60
C TYR A 150 -14.97 16.34 -8.24
N LYS A 151 -13.72 16.48 -7.81
CA LYS A 151 -12.81 15.37 -7.52
C LYS A 151 -12.41 15.39 -6.05
N LEU A 152 -12.48 14.24 -5.41
CA LEU A 152 -11.94 14.01 -4.07
C LEU A 152 -11.24 12.65 -4.02
N SER A 153 -10.27 12.51 -3.13
CA SER A 153 -9.66 11.23 -2.77
C SER A 153 -10.21 10.78 -1.42
N ALA A 154 -10.58 9.53 -1.31
CA ALA A 154 -11.12 8.95 -0.09
C ALA A 154 -10.42 7.64 0.23
N THR A 155 -10.08 7.47 1.50
CA THR A 155 -9.52 6.23 2.01
C THR A 155 -10.56 5.54 2.88
N TYR A 156 -10.96 4.33 2.50
CA TYR A 156 -11.92 3.52 3.23
C TYR A 156 -11.23 2.38 3.97
N PHE A 157 -11.61 2.16 5.22
CA PHE A 157 -11.22 1.00 6.02
C PHE A 157 -12.43 0.50 6.80
N SER A 158 -12.66 -0.81 6.73
CA SER A 158 -13.71 -1.45 7.51
C SER A 158 -13.43 -1.37 9.02
N ASN A 159 -14.38 -1.90 9.80
CA ASN A 159 -14.22 -2.05 11.25
C ASN A 159 -13.29 -3.20 11.66
N ALA A 160 -12.67 -3.91 10.70
CA ALA A 160 -11.68 -4.94 10.98
C ALA A 160 -10.52 -4.39 11.82
N LYS A 161 -9.93 -5.25 12.64
CA LYS A 161 -8.92 -4.86 13.64
C LYS A 161 -7.54 -5.40 13.29
N TYR A 162 -6.55 -4.54 13.40
CA TYR A 162 -5.14 -4.95 13.39
C TYR A 162 -4.65 -5.19 14.83
N ILE A 163 -3.93 -6.28 15.04
CA ILE A 163 -3.23 -6.54 16.30
C ILE A 163 -1.76 -6.20 16.05
N GLY A 164 -1.28 -5.19 16.77
CA GLY A 164 0.11 -4.75 16.71
C GLY A 164 1.11 -5.88 16.88
N SER A 165 2.21 -5.79 16.15
CA SER A 165 3.36 -6.65 16.32
C SER A 165 3.91 -6.62 17.75
N LYS A 166 4.74 -7.61 18.11
CA LYS A 166 5.35 -7.70 19.44
C LYS A 166 6.86 -7.85 19.35
N ASN A 167 7.55 -7.32 20.36
CA ASN A 167 9.00 -7.47 20.52
C ASN A 167 9.40 -8.46 21.62
N SER A 168 8.47 -8.84 22.49
CA SER A 168 8.76 -9.69 23.62
C SER A 168 7.59 -10.60 23.97
N VAL A 169 7.94 -11.63 24.75
CA VAL A 169 7.02 -12.60 25.34
C VAL A 169 7.54 -12.96 26.72
N ASP A 170 6.67 -13.39 27.62
CA ASP A 170 7.08 -13.81 28.96
C ASP A 170 8.03 -15.01 28.92
N LYS A 171 8.89 -15.12 29.95
CA LYS A 171 10.00 -16.10 30.00
C LYS A 171 9.57 -17.57 29.89
N LYS A 172 8.30 -17.92 30.16
CA LYS A 172 7.79 -19.30 30.08
C LYS A 172 7.38 -19.68 28.65
N HIS A 173 7.36 -18.71 27.75
CA HIS A 173 6.88 -18.88 26.38
C HIS A 173 7.91 -18.38 25.37
N MET A 174 7.69 -18.76 24.13
CA MET A 174 8.36 -18.21 22.96
C MET A 174 7.36 -18.05 21.83
N PHE A 175 7.69 -17.27 20.82
CA PHE A 175 6.97 -17.24 19.56
C PHE A 175 7.66 -18.13 18.53
N ILE A 176 6.85 -18.75 17.68
CA ILE A 176 7.29 -19.36 16.41
C ILE A 176 6.53 -18.70 15.27
N THR A 177 7.19 -18.46 14.15
CA THR A 177 6.57 -17.90 12.95
C THR A 177 6.13 -19.04 12.03
N LEU A 178 4.85 -19.04 11.68
CA LEU A 178 4.19 -20.06 10.88
C LEU A 178 3.59 -19.40 9.65
N PHE A 179 3.88 -19.93 8.47
CA PHE A 179 3.31 -19.42 7.23
C PHE A 179 2.10 -20.26 6.84
N PHE A 180 0.94 -19.62 6.77
CA PHE A 180 -0.33 -20.26 6.42
C PHE A 180 -0.93 -19.60 5.18
N PRO A 181 -1.57 -20.37 4.29
CA PRO A 181 -2.26 -19.79 3.14
C PRO A 181 -3.49 -18.99 3.58
N ASP A 182 -3.73 -17.88 2.90
CA ASP A 182 -5.02 -17.18 2.96
C ASP A 182 -6.15 -18.06 2.40
N LYS A 183 -7.41 -17.64 2.55
CA LYS A 183 -8.58 -18.43 2.12
C LYS A 183 -8.63 -18.68 0.62
N GLN A 184 -7.99 -17.85 -0.18
CA GLN A 184 -7.98 -17.99 -1.62
C GLN A 184 -6.70 -18.65 -2.15
N ALA A 185 -5.83 -19.15 -1.26
CA ALA A 185 -4.59 -19.84 -1.62
C ALA A 185 -3.64 -19.02 -2.52
N MET A 186 -3.67 -17.69 -2.39
CA MET A 186 -2.86 -16.75 -3.17
C MET A 186 -1.61 -16.29 -2.43
N TYR A 187 -1.65 -16.19 -1.11
CA TYR A 187 -0.57 -15.65 -0.30
C TYR A 187 -0.31 -16.52 0.93
N LEU A 188 0.97 -16.59 1.31
CA LEU A 188 1.38 -17.17 2.58
C LEU A 188 1.52 -16.05 3.61
N VAL A 189 0.67 -16.10 4.63
CA VAL A 189 0.60 -15.11 5.71
C VAL A 189 1.49 -15.58 6.87
N PRO A 190 2.52 -14.82 7.28
CA PRO A 190 3.31 -15.14 8.46
C PRO A 190 2.47 -14.90 9.72
N ILE A 191 2.44 -15.85 10.64
CA ILE A 191 1.69 -15.81 11.90
C ILE A 191 2.62 -16.13 13.06
N SER A 192 2.73 -15.21 14.02
CA SER A 192 3.49 -15.45 15.24
C SER A 192 2.62 -16.15 16.29
N ARG A 193 2.84 -17.45 16.49
CA ARG A 193 2.14 -18.26 17.48
C ARG A 193 2.92 -18.37 18.78
N LYS A 194 2.28 -18.00 19.90
CA LYS A 194 2.84 -18.17 21.24
C LYS A 194 2.77 -19.65 21.66
N ILE A 195 3.89 -20.22 22.08
CA ILE A 195 3.99 -21.59 22.57
C ILE A 195 4.78 -21.64 23.89
N PRO A 196 4.63 -22.69 24.72
CA PRO A 196 5.56 -22.94 25.81
C PRO A 196 7.00 -23.01 25.30
N TYR A 197 7.92 -22.41 26.04
CA TYR A 197 9.34 -22.41 25.67
C TYR A 197 9.84 -23.84 25.42
N THR A 198 10.66 -24.01 24.39
CA THR A 198 11.23 -25.30 24.01
C THR A 198 12.65 -25.15 23.50
N ARG A 199 13.48 -26.17 23.76
CA ARG A 199 14.80 -26.31 23.11
C ARG A 199 14.72 -27.09 21.79
N LYS A 200 13.52 -27.49 21.36
CA LYS A 200 13.26 -28.23 20.11
C LYS A 200 12.31 -27.44 19.19
N PRO A 201 12.70 -26.23 18.74
CA PRO A 201 11.80 -25.35 17.99
C PRO A 201 11.33 -25.96 16.66
N ILE A 202 12.22 -26.59 15.87
CA ILE A 202 11.87 -27.24 14.59
C ILE A 202 10.68 -28.21 14.74
N GLY A 203 10.74 -29.09 15.74
CA GLY A 203 9.66 -30.06 15.98
C GLY A 203 8.34 -29.39 16.41
N LYS A 204 8.40 -28.30 17.17
CA LYS A 204 7.21 -27.53 17.53
C LYS A 204 6.65 -26.74 16.36
N THR A 205 7.50 -26.17 15.49
CA THR A 205 7.08 -25.50 14.25
C THR A 205 6.31 -26.45 13.34
N ILE A 206 6.89 -27.62 13.03
CA ILE A 206 6.22 -28.65 12.21
C ILE A 206 4.89 -29.08 12.84
N LYS A 207 4.87 -29.37 14.14
CA LYS A 207 3.62 -29.76 14.83
C LYS A 207 2.56 -28.66 14.72
N ASN A 208 2.94 -27.40 14.83
CA ASN A 208 1.99 -26.29 14.77
C ASN A 208 1.51 -25.98 13.34
N LEU A 209 2.34 -26.19 12.31
CA LEU A 209 1.88 -26.22 10.93
C LEU A 209 0.88 -27.36 10.70
N GLN A 210 1.13 -28.55 11.29
CA GLN A 210 0.19 -29.69 11.23
C GLN A 210 -1.15 -29.44 11.93
N LEU A 211 -1.20 -28.51 12.89
CA LEU A 211 -2.45 -28.10 13.53
C LEU A 211 -3.25 -27.10 12.69
N GLY A 212 -2.62 -26.38 11.75
CA GLY A 212 -3.24 -25.28 11.02
C GLY A 212 -3.32 -23.97 11.83
N PRO A 213 -3.83 -22.89 11.22
CA PRO A 213 -4.07 -21.61 11.89
C PRO A 213 -5.28 -21.69 12.83
N LYS A 214 -5.37 -20.81 13.84
CA LYS A 214 -6.65 -20.64 14.56
C LYS A 214 -7.73 -20.11 13.61
N ASN A 215 -8.94 -20.66 13.69
CA ASN A 215 -10.08 -20.21 12.89
C ASN A 215 -10.38 -18.71 13.07
N THR A 216 -10.10 -18.13 14.23
CA THR A 216 -10.28 -16.69 14.47
C THR A 216 -9.39 -15.79 13.60
N LEU A 217 -8.36 -16.34 12.93
CA LEU A 217 -7.55 -15.60 11.97
C LEU A 217 -8.27 -15.41 10.63
N GLY A 218 -9.21 -16.29 10.25
CA GLY A 218 -9.85 -16.23 8.94
C GLY A 218 -8.93 -16.62 7.78
N LEU A 219 -7.98 -17.52 8.02
CA LEU A 219 -7.10 -18.12 7.01
C LEU A 219 -7.66 -19.48 6.54
N SER A 220 -6.99 -20.12 5.57
CA SER A 220 -7.36 -21.48 5.15
C SER A 220 -7.27 -22.48 6.30
N GLU A 221 -8.29 -23.30 6.46
CA GLU A 221 -8.37 -24.27 7.55
C GLU A 221 -7.48 -25.50 7.32
N GLY A 222 -7.07 -26.12 8.42
CA GLY A 222 -6.27 -27.34 8.39
C GLY A 222 -4.78 -27.10 8.16
N SER A 223 -4.04 -28.21 7.99
CA SER A 223 -2.60 -28.14 7.80
C SER A 223 -2.24 -27.78 6.36
N PRO A 224 -1.32 -26.82 6.13
CA PRO A 224 -0.78 -26.58 4.81
C PRO A 224 0.33 -27.58 4.43
N ILE A 225 0.73 -28.49 5.32
CA ILE A 225 1.89 -29.38 5.10
C ILE A 225 1.51 -30.85 5.26
N PRO A 226 2.22 -31.77 4.58
CA PRO A 226 2.01 -33.19 4.77
C PRO A 226 2.53 -33.68 6.13
N LYS A 227 2.26 -34.97 6.41
CA LYS A 227 2.91 -35.69 7.51
C LYS A 227 4.43 -35.72 7.30
N ILE A 228 5.18 -35.41 8.35
CA ILE A 228 6.64 -35.52 8.38
C ILE A 228 7.02 -36.83 9.08
N LEU A 229 7.84 -37.67 8.42
CA LEU A 229 8.30 -38.93 8.98
C LEU A 229 9.32 -38.71 10.10
N TRP A 230 10.35 -37.92 9.82
CA TRP A 230 11.33 -37.51 10.80
C TRP A 230 12.01 -36.20 10.39
N LYS A 231 12.69 -35.58 11.36
CA LYS A 231 13.48 -34.37 11.17
C LYS A 231 14.81 -34.47 11.90
N SER A 232 15.85 -33.87 11.34
CA SER A 232 17.15 -33.67 12.01
C SER A 232 17.73 -32.31 11.60
N ILE A 233 18.87 -31.94 12.19
CA ILE A 233 19.61 -30.73 11.85
C ILE A 233 21.08 -31.10 11.62
N LYS A 234 21.70 -30.53 10.58
CA LYS A 234 23.12 -30.68 10.27
C LYS A 234 23.70 -29.30 9.98
N GLY A 235 24.55 -28.78 10.88
CA GLY A 235 24.96 -27.37 10.82
C GLY A 235 23.74 -26.47 10.95
N THR A 236 23.53 -25.57 10.00
CA THR A 236 22.36 -24.69 9.92
C THR A 236 21.27 -25.19 8.96
N THR A 237 21.40 -26.42 8.41
CA THR A 237 20.40 -27.02 7.53
C THR A 237 19.48 -27.97 8.30
N ALA A 238 18.17 -27.70 8.27
CA ALA A 238 17.15 -28.63 8.73
C ALA A 238 16.89 -29.71 7.67
N ILE A 239 16.97 -30.98 8.06
CA ILE A 239 16.67 -32.11 7.19
C ILE A 239 15.26 -32.61 7.51
N ILE A 240 14.36 -32.57 6.52
CA ILE A 240 12.96 -32.95 6.66
C ILE A 240 12.67 -34.14 5.76
N ASN A 241 12.28 -35.27 6.37
CA ASN A 241 11.93 -36.48 5.63
C ASN A 241 10.42 -36.63 5.48
N LEU A 242 9.99 -36.78 4.22
CA LEU A 242 8.61 -36.88 3.78
C LEU A 242 8.31 -38.32 3.34
N PRO A 243 7.05 -38.80 3.47
CA PRO A 243 6.65 -40.05 2.87
C PRO A 243 6.42 -39.87 1.36
N SER A 244 6.74 -40.87 0.54
CA SER A 244 6.52 -40.80 -0.92
C SER A 244 5.06 -40.55 -1.32
N ASN A 245 4.10 -41.02 -0.51
CA ASN A 245 2.68 -40.79 -0.76
C ASN A 245 2.16 -39.39 -0.37
N ALA A 246 3.02 -38.47 0.07
CA ALA A 246 2.63 -37.09 0.35
C ALA A 246 2.56 -36.21 -0.92
N ASP A 247 3.02 -36.69 -2.07
CA ASP A 247 2.97 -35.96 -3.36
C ASP A 247 1.58 -36.08 -4.05
N ILE A 248 0.51 -35.93 -3.26
CA ILE A 248 -0.88 -36.01 -3.73
C ILE A 248 -1.54 -34.64 -3.91
N TYR A 249 -0.78 -33.57 -3.66
CA TYR A 249 -1.27 -32.21 -3.85
C TYR A 249 -1.20 -31.83 -5.33
N GLY A 250 -2.24 -31.13 -5.83
CA GLY A 250 -2.13 -30.38 -7.08
C GLY A 250 -1.05 -29.29 -6.98
N SER A 251 -0.68 -28.67 -8.11
CA SER A 251 0.39 -27.66 -8.19
C SER A 251 0.32 -26.61 -7.08
N THR A 252 -0.85 -26.01 -6.85
CA THR A 252 -1.08 -25.00 -5.79
C THR A 252 -0.81 -25.55 -4.39
N GLY A 253 -1.34 -26.74 -4.06
CA GLY A 253 -1.16 -27.33 -2.74
C GLY A 253 0.30 -27.73 -2.47
N SER A 254 1.00 -28.22 -3.51
CA SER A 254 2.42 -28.55 -3.44
C SER A 254 3.28 -27.31 -3.20
N TYR A 255 2.99 -26.21 -3.89
CA TYR A 255 3.66 -24.92 -3.66
C TYR A 255 3.42 -24.41 -2.24
N ILE A 256 2.17 -24.41 -1.77
CA ILE A 256 1.82 -24.03 -0.40
C ILE A 256 2.57 -24.86 0.63
N ALA A 257 2.59 -26.19 0.48
CA ALA A 257 3.27 -27.08 1.41
C ALA A 257 4.78 -26.83 1.47
N LEU A 258 5.41 -26.70 0.29
CA LEU A 258 6.83 -26.42 0.17
C LEU A 258 7.20 -25.09 0.86
N TYR A 259 6.56 -23.99 0.48
CA TYR A 259 6.94 -22.67 1.00
C TYR A 259 6.44 -22.41 2.43
N SER A 260 5.36 -23.06 2.88
CA SER A 260 4.99 -23.05 4.31
C SER A 260 6.08 -23.72 5.16
N LEU A 261 6.68 -24.82 4.68
CA LEU A 261 7.81 -25.48 5.36
C LEU A 261 9.06 -24.61 5.31
N ILE A 262 9.49 -24.17 4.12
CA ILE A 262 10.69 -23.34 3.96
C ILE A 262 10.61 -22.13 4.89
N ASN A 263 9.61 -21.28 4.71
CA ASN A 263 9.55 -19.99 5.39
C ASN A 263 9.40 -20.13 6.91
N SER A 264 8.62 -21.11 7.40
CA SER A 264 8.43 -21.30 8.85
C SER A 264 9.66 -21.89 9.52
N ILE A 265 10.38 -22.80 8.85
CA ILE A 265 11.57 -23.45 9.42
C ILE A 265 12.77 -22.51 9.41
N THR A 266 12.98 -21.75 8.33
CA THR A 266 14.08 -20.79 8.22
C THR A 266 13.82 -19.49 9.00
N SER A 267 12.61 -19.29 9.52
CA SER A 267 12.33 -18.26 10.54
C SER A 267 12.87 -18.61 11.93
N ILE A 268 13.37 -19.84 12.14
CA ILE A 268 13.98 -20.26 13.40
C ILE A 268 15.43 -19.78 13.43
N TYR A 269 15.80 -19.05 14.49
CA TYR A 269 17.18 -18.62 14.69
C TYR A 269 18.17 -19.79 14.60
N GLY A 270 19.20 -19.62 13.76
CA GLY A 270 20.24 -20.63 13.51
C GLY A 270 19.87 -21.69 12.45
N VAL A 271 18.75 -21.54 11.73
CA VAL A 271 18.36 -22.41 10.63
C VAL A 271 18.32 -21.61 9.32
N ASP A 272 19.34 -21.78 8.49
CA ASP A 272 19.50 -21.01 7.24
C ASP A 272 18.83 -21.69 6.05
N SER A 273 18.63 -23.00 6.13
CA SER A 273 18.18 -23.79 4.98
C SER A 273 17.41 -25.05 5.39
N ILE A 274 16.68 -25.61 4.41
CA ILE A 274 15.95 -26.86 4.54
C ILE A 274 16.32 -27.80 3.40
N GLN A 275 16.65 -29.05 3.72
CA GLN A 275 16.85 -30.13 2.75
C GLN A 275 15.75 -31.16 2.92
N PHE A 276 15.04 -31.46 1.82
CA PHE A 276 14.04 -32.51 1.81
C PHE A 276 14.64 -33.87 1.46
N LEU A 277 14.08 -34.91 2.07
CA LEU A 277 14.28 -36.31 1.72
C LEU A 277 12.91 -36.97 1.57
N VAL A 278 12.85 -38.05 0.79
CA VAL A 278 11.64 -38.86 0.60
C VAL A 278 11.97 -40.30 0.95
N ASP A 279 11.27 -40.87 1.92
CA ASP A 279 11.52 -42.21 2.49
C ASP A 279 13.00 -42.43 2.86
N GLY A 280 13.63 -41.39 3.41
CA GLY A 280 15.02 -41.39 3.88
C GLY A 280 16.06 -41.20 2.78
N LYS A 281 15.66 -41.01 1.52
CA LYS A 281 16.57 -40.87 0.37
C LYS A 281 16.45 -39.50 -0.28
N LYS A 282 17.56 -38.99 -0.83
CA LYS A 282 17.50 -37.83 -1.73
C LYS A 282 16.73 -38.22 -2.98
N ARG A 283 15.88 -37.32 -3.45
CA ARG A 283 15.16 -37.44 -4.73
C ARG A 283 15.47 -36.21 -5.56
N ASP A 284 15.37 -36.37 -6.88
CA ASP A 284 15.54 -35.25 -7.79
C ASP A 284 14.30 -34.34 -7.72
N PHE A 285 13.10 -34.90 -7.78
CA PHE A 285 11.84 -34.17 -7.83
C PHE A 285 10.84 -34.61 -6.75
N PHE A 286 10.02 -33.67 -6.29
CA PHE A 286 8.86 -33.85 -5.41
C PHE A 286 7.95 -32.60 -5.51
N PHE A 287 6.88 -32.50 -4.72
CA PHE A 287 6.00 -31.32 -4.68
C PHE A 287 5.54 -30.90 -6.08
N HIS A 288 4.95 -31.84 -6.84
CA HIS A 288 4.50 -31.58 -8.21
C HIS A 288 5.64 -31.16 -9.17
N GLY A 289 6.75 -31.89 -9.14
CA GLY A 289 7.85 -31.75 -10.11
C GLY A 289 8.91 -30.71 -9.78
N ILE A 290 8.92 -30.17 -8.56
CA ILE A 290 9.94 -29.24 -8.09
C ILE A 290 11.23 -29.99 -7.75
N GLU A 291 12.39 -29.47 -8.17
CA GLU A 291 13.69 -30.05 -7.85
C GLU A 291 13.99 -29.91 -6.34
N ILE A 292 14.18 -31.02 -5.63
CA ILE A 292 14.46 -31.03 -4.18
C ILE A 292 15.83 -31.63 -3.80
N LYS A 293 16.68 -31.90 -4.79
CA LYS A 293 17.99 -32.55 -4.57
C LYS A 293 18.95 -31.71 -3.72
N LYS A 294 18.78 -30.39 -3.78
CA LYS A 294 19.57 -29.37 -3.08
C LYS A 294 18.78 -28.73 -1.94
N PRO A 295 19.45 -28.13 -0.94
CA PRO A 295 18.78 -27.37 0.10
C PRO A 295 18.10 -26.12 -0.46
N PHE A 296 16.96 -25.76 0.11
CA PHE A 296 16.27 -24.50 -0.11
C PHE A 296 16.69 -23.48 0.95
N TYR A 297 16.76 -22.21 0.54
CA TYR A 297 17.04 -21.07 1.39
C TYR A 297 15.81 -20.14 1.41
N PRO A 298 15.62 -19.34 2.47
CA PRO A 298 14.56 -18.33 2.48
C PRO A 298 14.77 -17.33 1.35
N ASN A 299 13.67 -16.79 0.82
CA ASN A 299 13.76 -15.74 -0.18
C ASN A 299 14.23 -14.42 0.46
N THR A 300 15.31 -13.85 -0.07
CA THR A 300 15.92 -12.58 0.33
C THR A 300 15.50 -11.40 -0.55
N LEU A 301 14.56 -11.59 -1.47
CA LEU A 301 14.01 -10.50 -2.27
C LEU A 301 13.38 -9.44 -1.36
N PRO A 302 13.49 -8.15 -1.74
CA PRO A 302 12.76 -7.07 -1.09
C PRO A 302 11.26 -7.35 -1.08
N LYS A 303 10.58 -6.91 -0.03
CA LYS A 303 9.16 -7.19 0.20
C LYS A 303 8.40 -5.90 0.51
N ALA A 304 7.18 -5.81 -0.02
CA ALA A 304 6.17 -4.88 0.45
C ALA A 304 5.17 -5.63 1.34
N TYR A 305 4.98 -5.16 2.58
CA TYR A 305 4.03 -5.75 3.52
C TYR A 305 2.68 -5.05 3.39
N LEU A 306 1.78 -5.64 2.61
CA LEU A 306 0.43 -5.15 2.38
C LEU A 306 -0.56 -5.79 3.35
N THR A 307 -1.78 -5.26 3.42
CA THR A 307 -2.77 -5.74 4.39
C THR A 307 -3.79 -6.67 3.73
N LEU A 308 -3.96 -7.86 4.30
CA LEU A 308 -5.10 -8.75 4.05
C LEU A 308 -6.20 -8.47 5.06
N GLU A 309 -7.43 -8.20 4.59
CA GLU A 309 -8.63 -8.18 5.43
C GLU A 309 -9.28 -9.57 5.40
N THR A 310 -9.36 -10.23 6.55
CA THR A 310 -9.98 -11.55 6.67
C THR A 310 -11.47 -11.45 6.96
N ASP A 311 -12.20 -12.52 6.68
CA ASP A 311 -13.65 -12.58 6.92
C ASP A 311 -14.02 -12.57 8.41
N THR A 312 -13.06 -12.91 9.29
CA THR A 312 -13.16 -12.74 10.74
C THR A 312 -12.88 -11.32 11.22
N LYS A 313 -12.87 -10.34 10.30
CA LYS A 313 -12.66 -8.91 10.59
C LYS A 313 -11.32 -8.64 11.25
N LYS A 314 -10.26 -9.30 10.76
CA LYS A 314 -8.87 -9.00 11.13
C LYS A 314 -8.09 -8.47 9.95
N PHE A 315 -7.17 -7.57 10.26
CA PHE A 315 -6.11 -7.17 9.33
C PHE A 315 -4.84 -7.95 9.66
N LEU A 316 -4.21 -8.52 8.63
CA LEU A 316 -2.94 -9.25 8.72
C LEU A 316 -1.97 -8.68 7.68
N LEU A 317 -0.71 -8.47 8.05
CA LEU A 317 0.32 -8.03 7.12
C LEU A 317 0.88 -9.21 6.33
N VAL A 318 0.93 -9.08 5.01
CA VAL A 318 1.34 -10.12 4.06
C VAL A 318 2.55 -9.63 3.29
N PRO A 319 3.69 -10.35 3.35
CA PRO A 319 4.86 -10.01 2.54
C PRO A 319 4.61 -10.36 1.07
N VAL A 320 4.79 -9.39 0.19
CA VAL A 320 4.76 -9.57 -1.26
C VAL A 320 6.12 -9.23 -1.82
N GLU A 321 6.72 -10.15 -2.56
CA GLU A 321 8.07 -10.02 -3.11
C GLU A 321 8.11 -9.04 -4.27
N ILE A 322 9.10 -8.15 -4.26
CA ILE A 322 9.39 -7.23 -5.35
C ILE A 322 10.46 -7.90 -6.23
N ASN A 323 10.03 -8.42 -7.37
CA ASN A 323 10.89 -9.08 -8.34
C ASN A 323 11.31 -8.06 -9.41
N LYS A 324 12.19 -7.14 -9.02
CA LYS A 324 12.86 -6.26 -9.96
C LYS A 324 14.38 -6.44 -9.85
N GLN A 325 14.98 -6.94 -10.92
CA GLN A 325 16.41 -7.22 -10.98
C GLN A 325 17.21 -5.95 -11.30
N ASN A 326 18.42 -5.84 -10.75
CA ASN A 326 19.39 -4.78 -11.06
C ASN A 326 18.85 -3.34 -10.87
N ILE A 327 18.02 -3.12 -9.85
CA ILE A 327 17.50 -1.81 -9.51
C ILE A 327 18.36 -1.16 -8.44
N ASP A 328 18.65 0.13 -8.61
CA ASP A 328 19.33 0.95 -7.61
C ASP A 328 18.50 0.98 -6.30
N ILE A 329 19.18 0.95 -5.16
CA ILE A 329 18.48 0.88 -3.87
C ILE A 329 17.51 2.05 -3.65
N ASN A 330 17.79 3.24 -4.22
CA ASN A 330 16.91 4.39 -4.11
C ASN A 330 15.60 4.17 -4.88
N ASP A 331 15.70 3.66 -6.11
CA ASP A 331 14.52 3.28 -6.91
C ASP A 331 13.72 2.17 -6.23
N LEU A 332 14.39 1.23 -5.56
CA LEU A 332 13.74 0.17 -4.81
C LEU A 332 12.99 0.71 -3.58
N ILE A 333 13.54 1.69 -2.86
CA ILE A 333 12.85 2.38 -1.76
C ILE A 333 11.59 3.09 -2.28
N ILE A 334 11.70 3.79 -3.41
CA ILE A 334 10.55 4.46 -4.06
C ILE A 334 9.50 3.41 -4.48
N ASN A 335 9.92 2.28 -5.05
CA ASN A 335 9.03 1.19 -5.44
C ASN A 335 8.30 0.57 -4.22
N ILE A 336 9.01 0.33 -3.11
CA ILE A 336 8.40 -0.15 -1.86
C ILE A 336 7.36 0.86 -1.36
N PHE A 337 7.73 2.14 -1.25
CA PHE A 337 6.80 3.18 -0.80
C PHE A 337 5.54 3.23 -1.68
N ASN A 338 5.71 3.26 -3.01
CA ASN A 338 4.60 3.25 -3.96
C ASN A 338 3.73 2.01 -3.81
N SER A 339 4.33 0.85 -3.53
CA SER A 339 3.60 -0.40 -3.29
C SER A 339 2.72 -0.29 -2.05
N LEU A 340 3.27 0.22 -0.94
CA LEU A 340 2.54 0.43 0.31
C LEU A 340 1.41 1.45 0.18
N GLN A 341 1.55 2.42 -0.74
CA GLN A 341 0.55 3.46 -0.97
C GLN A 341 -0.56 3.05 -1.96
N LYS A 342 -0.22 2.28 -3.00
CA LYS A 342 -1.15 1.91 -4.09
C LYS A 342 -1.73 0.50 -3.96
N GLY A 343 -1.08 -0.36 -3.17
CA GLY A 343 -1.39 -1.79 -3.10
C GLY A 343 -0.94 -2.58 -4.34
N TYR A 344 -0.02 -2.03 -5.13
CA TYR A 344 0.52 -2.66 -6.34
C TYR A 344 1.93 -3.16 -6.10
N VAL A 345 2.25 -4.34 -6.62
CA VAL A 345 3.61 -4.90 -6.54
C VAL A 345 3.97 -5.51 -7.89
N ASN A 346 5.18 -5.24 -8.38
CA ASN A 346 5.64 -5.66 -9.72
C ASN A 346 4.67 -5.26 -10.84
N ASP A 347 4.05 -4.09 -10.72
CA ASP A 347 3.10 -3.52 -11.70
C ASP A 347 1.73 -4.25 -11.79
N TYR A 348 1.40 -5.10 -10.81
CA TYR A 348 0.11 -5.80 -10.70
C TYR A 348 -0.68 -5.35 -9.45
N ASP A 349 -2.01 -5.33 -9.55
CA ASP A 349 -2.89 -5.22 -8.38
C ASP A 349 -2.79 -6.51 -7.56
N MET A 350 -2.48 -6.36 -6.27
CA MET A 350 -2.43 -7.49 -5.37
C MET A 350 -3.85 -7.82 -4.91
N ASN A 351 -4.51 -8.72 -5.64
CA ASN A 351 -5.85 -9.19 -5.32
C ASN A 351 -5.96 -9.50 -3.82
N TYR A 352 -7.07 -9.12 -3.17
CA TYR A 352 -7.31 -9.35 -1.73
C TYR A 352 -6.37 -8.62 -0.75
N LEU A 353 -5.31 -7.96 -1.23
CA LEU A 353 -4.47 -7.11 -0.41
C LEU A 353 -4.81 -5.63 -0.63
N THR A 354 -4.56 -4.82 0.39
CA THR A 354 -4.79 -3.37 0.36
C THR A 354 -3.59 -2.59 0.88
N SER A 355 -3.48 -1.35 0.44
CA SER A 355 -2.44 -0.39 0.82
C SER A 355 -2.46 -0.09 2.33
N THR A 356 -1.28 0.13 2.90
CA THR A 356 -1.06 0.47 4.31
C THR A 356 -0.75 1.95 4.52
N ILE A 357 -0.43 2.67 3.45
CA ILE A 357 -0.14 4.11 3.46
C ILE A 357 -1.27 4.85 2.73
N PRO A 358 -1.93 5.83 3.37
CA PRO A 358 -2.88 6.72 2.71
C PRO A 358 -2.31 7.44 1.49
N SER A 359 -3.13 7.66 0.46
CA SER A 359 -2.65 8.20 -0.83
C SER A 359 -2.24 9.67 -0.81
N ASN A 360 -2.57 10.42 0.25
CA ASN A 360 -2.17 11.82 0.44
C ASN A 360 -0.78 11.99 1.06
N ILE A 361 -0.21 10.96 1.68
CA ILE A 361 1.11 11.02 2.29
C ILE A 361 2.15 10.99 1.18
N ARG A 362 3.10 11.93 1.19
CA ARG A 362 4.18 11.97 0.22
C ARG A 362 5.50 11.59 0.88
N LEU A 363 6.31 10.83 0.16
CA LEU A 363 7.74 10.67 0.44
C LEU A 363 8.45 11.94 -0.04
N ILE A 364 8.98 12.74 0.88
CA ILE A 364 9.71 13.98 0.58
C ILE A 364 11.13 13.66 0.16
N ASP A 365 11.84 12.92 0.99
CA ASP A 365 13.22 12.51 0.77
C ASP A 365 13.54 11.26 1.60
N PHE A 366 14.68 10.64 1.29
CA PHE A 366 15.25 9.57 2.09
C PHE A 366 16.77 9.45 1.84
N TYR A 367 17.47 8.84 2.77
CA TYR A 367 18.86 8.42 2.60
C TYR A 367 19.20 7.28 3.57
N ILE A 368 20.18 6.45 3.20
CA ILE A 368 20.70 5.41 4.09
C ILE A 368 22.00 5.91 4.74
N LYS A 369 22.09 5.80 6.06
CA LYS A 369 23.33 6.03 6.81
C LYS A 369 23.48 4.94 7.86
N GLU A 370 24.62 4.24 7.88
CA GLU A 370 24.92 3.21 8.90
C GLU A 370 23.82 2.14 9.03
N ASN A 371 23.32 1.63 7.90
CA ASN A 371 22.20 0.68 7.81
C ASN A 371 20.87 1.20 8.38
N ILE A 372 20.72 2.51 8.56
CA ILE A 372 19.48 3.17 8.97
C ILE A 372 18.92 3.92 7.76
N LEU A 373 17.74 3.51 7.32
CA LEU A 373 16.96 4.28 6.34
C LEU A 373 16.32 5.47 7.05
N ASN A 374 16.79 6.67 6.75
CA ASN A 374 16.16 7.91 7.16
C ASN A 374 15.10 8.25 6.10
N ILE A 375 13.85 8.35 6.51
CA ILE A 375 12.72 8.59 5.61
C ILE A 375 11.93 9.81 6.08
N ASN A 376 11.69 10.75 5.18
CA ASN A 376 10.98 12.00 5.46
C ASN A 376 9.62 12.00 4.75
N PHE A 377 8.55 12.09 5.53
CA PHE A 377 7.19 12.15 5.01
C PHE A 377 6.61 13.56 5.09
N SER A 378 5.57 13.81 4.29
CA SER A 378 4.78 15.02 4.38
C SER A 378 3.92 15.08 5.65
N LYS A 379 3.51 16.30 6.03
CA LYS A 379 2.71 16.58 7.25
C LYS A 379 1.45 15.72 7.38
N GLU A 380 0.87 15.27 6.27
CA GLU A 380 -0.31 14.40 6.22
C GLU A 380 -0.10 13.09 6.99
N PHE A 381 1.14 12.65 7.15
CA PHE A 381 1.50 11.50 7.97
C PHE A 381 0.94 11.61 9.41
N LEU A 382 0.96 12.80 10.00
CA LEU A 382 0.54 13.00 11.40
C LEU A 382 -0.96 12.78 11.62
N ASN A 383 -1.76 12.98 10.57
CA ASN A 383 -3.22 12.84 10.60
C ASN A 383 -3.68 11.49 10.02
N ALA A 384 -2.74 10.62 9.64
CA ALA A 384 -3.07 9.32 9.08
C ALA A 384 -3.80 8.45 10.11
N TYR A 385 -4.90 7.84 9.66
CA TYR A 385 -5.69 6.93 10.49
C TYR A 385 -6.16 7.56 11.80
N GLU A 386 -6.66 8.79 11.74
CA GLU A 386 -7.25 9.48 12.89
C GLU A 386 -8.28 8.56 13.59
N ASN A 387 -8.20 8.50 14.93
CA ASN A 387 -9.04 7.64 15.77
C ASN A 387 -8.93 6.11 15.53
N ARG A 388 -7.92 5.65 14.78
CA ARG A 388 -7.64 4.24 14.50
C ARG A 388 -6.19 3.87 14.82
N ASP A 389 -5.86 3.85 16.12
CA ASP A 389 -4.51 3.52 16.58
C ASP A 389 -4.05 2.12 16.17
N ASP A 390 -4.97 1.18 15.94
CA ASP A 390 -4.65 -0.12 15.37
C ASP A 390 -4.13 0.00 13.93
N LEU A 391 -4.69 0.88 13.11
CA LEU A 391 -4.22 1.13 11.75
C LEU A 391 -2.94 1.98 11.71
N LYS A 392 -2.74 2.87 12.69
CA LYS A 392 -1.43 3.55 12.86
C LYS A 392 -0.31 2.54 13.12
N LYS A 393 -0.54 1.56 14.01
CA LYS A 393 0.39 0.44 14.22
C LYS A 393 0.61 -0.39 12.97
N MET A 394 -0.46 -0.71 12.23
CA MET A 394 -0.38 -1.45 10.97
C MET A 394 0.51 -0.72 9.95
N MET A 395 0.34 0.59 9.81
CA MET A 395 1.14 1.42 8.92
C MET A 395 2.62 1.43 9.31
N ILE A 396 2.93 1.61 10.60
CA ILE A 396 4.33 1.57 11.08
C ILE A 396 4.92 0.18 10.89
N ASP A 397 4.25 -0.89 11.33
CA ASP A 397 4.73 -2.26 11.15
C ASP A 397 4.99 -2.57 9.67
N SER A 398 4.07 -2.17 8.78
CA SER A 398 4.22 -2.32 7.32
C SER A 398 5.47 -1.59 6.79
N ILE A 399 5.68 -0.33 7.20
CA ILE A 399 6.88 0.45 6.83
C ILE A 399 8.14 -0.26 7.32
N LEU A 400 8.18 -0.64 8.60
CA LEU A 400 9.36 -1.27 9.19
C LEU A 400 9.70 -2.58 8.50
N TYR A 401 8.76 -3.53 8.42
CA TYR A 401 9.01 -4.82 7.79
C TYR A 401 9.36 -4.71 6.30
N SER A 402 8.77 -3.76 5.57
CA SER A 402 9.04 -3.59 4.14
C SER A 402 10.43 -3.04 3.91
N PHE A 403 10.80 -1.94 4.56
CA PHE A 403 12.11 -1.34 4.31
C PHE A 403 13.25 -2.16 4.92
N THR A 404 13.05 -2.85 6.05
CA THR A 404 14.07 -3.74 6.61
C THR A 404 14.12 -5.11 5.94
N SER A 405 13.33 -5.33 4.88
CA SER A 405 13.53 -6.47 3.97
C SER A 405 14.71 -6.23 3.02
N LEU A 406 15.16 -4.98 2.90
CA LEU A 406 16.37 -4.62 2.17
C LEU A 406 17.60 -5.09 2.96
N PRO A 407 18.52 -5.87 2.36
CA PRO A 407 19.69 -6.40 3.08
C PRO A 407 20.57 -5.32 3.74
N GLU A 408 20.56 -4.10 3.20
CA GLU A 408 21.36 -2.98 3.70
C GLU A 408 20.67 -2.18 4.81
N VAL A 409 19.39 -2.44 5.12
CA VAL A 409 18.59 -1.65 6.06
C VAL A 409 18.19 -2.49 7.28
N ASN A 410 18.73 -2.14 8.44
CA ASN A 410 18.39 -2.77 9.72
C ASN A 410 17.36 -1.98 10.53
N LYS A 411 17.28 -0.66 10.29
CA LYS A 411 16.37 0.23 11.01
C LYS A 411 15.78 1.28 10.08
N VAL A 412 14.63 1.80 10.46
CA VAL A 412 14.01 2.96 9.81
C VAL A 412 13.89 4.10 10.80
N PHE A 413 14.30 5.31 10.42
CA PHE A 413 14.10 6.51 11.20
C PHE A 413 13.16 7.46 10.45
N ILE A 414 12.00 7.72 11.04
CA ILE A 414 10.91 8.46 10.43
C ILE A 414 10.97 9.93 10.85
N LYS A 415 10.95 10.83 9.86
CA LYS A 415 10.81 12.27 10.03
C LYS A 415 9.56 12.76 9.31
N VAL A 416 9.03 13.91 9.74
CA VAL A 416 7.92 14.58 9.08
C VAL A 416 8.28 16.03 8.84
N GLU A 417 8.23 16.48 7.58
CA GLU A 417 8.64 17.83 7.16
C GLU A 417 10.06 18.18 7.67
N GLY A 418 10.97 17.21 7.61
CA GLY A 418 12.36 17.33 8.08
C GLY A 418 12.53 17.32 9.61
N LYS A 419 11.44 17.28 10.40
CA LYS A 419 11.47 17.32 11.86
C LYS A 419 11.38 15.92 12.47
N ILE A 420 12.05 15.75 13.61
CA ILE A 420 11.90 14.57 14.46
C ILE A 420 10.56 14.70 15.19
N ILE A 421 9.78 13.62 15.19
CA ILE A 421 8.50 13.54 15.87
C ILE A 421 8.63 12.55 17.02
N ASN A 422 8.03 12.85 18.17
CA ASN A 422 8.18 12.00 19.35
C ASN A 422 7.36 10.71 19.23
N SER A 423 6.12 10.81 18.77
CA SER A 423 5.20 9.66 18.69
C SER A 423 4.23 9.77 17.52
N PHE A 424 3.75 8.62 17.09
CA PHE A 424 2.64 8.49 16.16
C PHE A 424 1.61 7.52 16.75
N GLY A 425 0.52 8.07 17.29
CA GLY A 425 -0.35 7.32 18.21
C GLY A 425 0.40 7.00 19.50
N ASP A 426 0.37 5.73 19.91
CA ASP A 426 1.10 5.21 21.08
C ASP A 426 2.50 4.68 20.76
N ILE A 427 2.99 4.89 19.53
CA ILE A 427 4.27 4.39 19.05
C ILE A 427 5.31 5.49 19.19
N ASP A 428 6.37 5.24 19.95
CA ASP A 428 7.56 6.11 19.98
C ASP A 428 8.32 6.01 18.65
N ILE A 429 8.39 7.12 17.92
CA ILE A 429 9.12 7.23 16.64
C ILE A 429 10.28 8.24 16.74
N SER A 430 10.65 8.66 17.95
CA SER A 430 11.72 9.64 18.20
C SER A 430 13.11 9.12 17.86
N LYS A 431 13.25 7.80 17.66
CA LYS A 431 14.51 7.09 17.43
C LYS A 431 14.38 6.12 16.25
N PRO A 432 15.50 5.70 15.64
CA PRO A 432 15.50 4.63 14.65
C PRO A 432 14.89 3.34 15.22
N LEU A 433 13.96 2.75 14.47
CA LEU A 433 13.19 1.57 14.88
C LEU A 433 13.66 0.32 14.13
N PHE A 434 13.79 -0.77 14.87
CA PHE A 434 13.94 -2.11 14.29
C PHE A 434 12.58 -2.67 13.85
N PRO A 435 12.54 -3.58 12.87
CA PRO A 435 11.33 -4.34 12.61
C PRO A 435 10.97 -5.13 13.87
N PRO A 436 9.69 -5.14 14.27
CA PRO A 436 9.30 -5.89 15.45
C PRO A 436 9.55 -7.39 15.29
N ALA A 437 9.86 -8.08 16.39
CA ALA A 437 10.26 -9.49 16.31
C ALA A 437 9.13 -10.44 15.84
N PHE A 438 7.87 -10.10 16.13
CA PHE A 438 6.73 -10.99 15.96
C PHE A 438 5.57 -10.29 15.24
N ILE A 439 5.40 -10.61 13.95
CA ILE A 439 4.33 -10.12 13.08
C ILE A 439 3.04 -10.94 13.26
N ASN A 440 1.87 -10.32 13.04
CA ASN A 440 0.55 -10.98 13.03
C ASN A 440 0.38 -11.97 14.19
N VAL A 441 0.44 -11.45 15.41
CA VAL A 441 0.39 -12.28 16.61
C VAL A 441 -0.95 -13.01 16.71
N GLU A 442 -0.90 -14.33 16.79
CA GLU A 442 -2.08 -15.17 16.97
C GLU A 442 -2.55 -15.11 18.43
N GLN A 443 -3.65 -14.39 18.66
CA GLN A 443 -4.32 -14.29 19.96
C GLN A 443 -5.35 -15.39 20.18
#